data_AF-A0A953PZP3-F1
#
_entry.id   AF-A0A953PZP3-F1
#
_cell.length_a   1.000
_cell.length_b   1.000
_cell.length_c   1.000
_cell.angle_alpha   90.00
_cell.angle_beta   90.00
_cell.angle_gamma   90.00
#
_symmetry.space_group_name_H-M   'P 1'
#
loop_
_entity.id
_entity.type
_entity.pdbx_description
1 polymer ?
#
loop_
_entity_poly.entity_id
_entity_poly.type
_entity_poly.pdbx_seq_one_letter_code
_entity_poly.pdbx_strand_id
1 'polypeptide(L)'
;VGIAYTLPSSIDRFTWDRKALWSAYPSDHIGRPQGMAMRNASNLVETYRREPKGPWSQDSKDFFLYGSEDPGGRGTNDFRSLKESIWHASCILAGTDLRVRAESDGTAAVRAEVLPDGRVKFNINNLWGYPDLAWGNFAQPLSLEPGYKNSVRMRLTDTDEE
;
A
#
# COMPACT_ATOMS: atom_id res chain seq x y z
N VAL A 1 -14.14 -1.98 -3.37
CA VAL A 1 -15.05 -1.02 -4.04
C VAL A 1 -14.59 0.38 -3.67
N GLY A 2 -14.22 1.16 -4.68
CA GLY A 2 -13.51 2.41 -4.48
C GLY A 2 -13.18 3.11 -5.80
N ILE A 3 -12.28 4.09 -5.73
CA ILE A 3 -11.74 4.80 -6.89
C ILE A 3 -10.23 4.61 -6.90
N ALA A 4 -9.67 4.48 -8.09
CA ALA A 4 -8.23 4.42 -8.31
C ALA A 4 -7.78 5.57 -9.21
N TYR A 5 -6.69 6.23 -8.84
CA TYR A 5 -6.01 7.22 -9.65
C TYR A 5 -4.70 6.65 -10.17
N THR A 6 -4.41 6.88 -11.45
CA THR A 6 -3.11 6.53 -12.02
C THR A 6 -2.17 7.71 -11.87
N LEU A 7 -1.19 7.55 -10.98
CA LEU A 7 -0.18 8.54 -10.66
C LEU A 7 1.10 8.33 -11.51
N PRO A 8 1.93 9.37 -11.70
CA PRO A 8 3.17 9.26 -12.45
C PRO A 8 4.13 8.19 -11.93
N SER A 9 5.04 7.73 -12.80
CA SER A 9 6.10 6.78 -12.42
C SER A 9 7.16 7.37 -11.49
N SER A 10 7.16 8.68 -11.28
CA SER A 10 8.04 9.39 -10.35
C SER A 10 7.59 9.32 -8.89
N ILE A 11 6.47 8.65 -8.57
CA ILE A 11 6.12 8.34 -7.17
C ILE A 11 7.14 7.35 -6.60
N ASP A 12 7.78 7.73 -5.50
CA ASP A 12 8.81 6.93 -4.83
C ASP A 12 8.51 6.64 -3.36
N ARG A 13 7.56 7.36 -2.75
CA ARG A 13 7.19 7.22 -1.34
C ARG A 13 5.70 7.06 -1.15
N PHE A 14 5.35 6.25 -0.17
CA PHE A 14 4.00 6.05 0.32
C PHE A 14 3.97 6.22 1.84
N THR A 15 3.24 7.21 2.36
CA THR A 15 3.07 7.46 3.80
C THR A 15 1.65 7.17 4.25
N TRP A 16 1.45 6.89 5.53
CA TRP A 16 0.12 6.69 6.10
C TRP A 16 0.05 7.07 7.57
N ASP A 17 -1.16 7.44 7.98
CA ASP A 17 -1.64 7.45 9.36
C ASP A 17 -3.02 6.76 9.38
N ARG A 18 -3.17 5.76 10.25
CA ARG A 18 -4.36 4.91 10.30
C ARG A 18 -4.75 4.53 11.72
N LYS A 19 -6.03 4.24 11.88
CA LYS A 19 -6.58 3.60 13.07
C LYS A 19 -6.14 2.13 13.12
N ALA A 20 -5.08 1.87 13.86
CA ALA A 20 -4.56 0.51 13.98
C ALA A 20 -5.43 -0.37 14.91
N LEU A 21 -5.37 -1.68 14.68
CA LEU A 21 -6.13 -2.67 15.45
C LEU A 21 -5.50 -2.94 16.82
N TRP A 22 -4.16 -3.00 16.86
CA TRP A 22 -3.39 -3.29 18.06
C TRP A 22 -2.71 -2.03 18.60
N SER A 23 -2.42 -2.03 19.90
CA SER A 23 -1.72 -0.91 20.55
C SER A 23 -0.21 -0.88 20.28
N ALA A 24 0.36 -2.01 19.83
CA ALA A 24 1.79 -2.13 19.59
C ALA A 24 2.07 -2.92 18.31
N TYR A 25 3.05 -2.44 17.55
CA TYR A 25 3.60 -3.09 16.37
C TYR A 25 5.12 -2.94 16.38
N PRO A 26 5.88 -3.90 15.83
CA PRO A 26 7.26 -3.65 15.43
C PRO A 26 7.33 -2.43 14.50
N SER A 27 8.43 -1.69 14.58
CA SER A 27 8.62 -0.44 13.83
C SER A 27 8.63 -0.63 12.31
N ASP A 28 8.94 -1.83 11.83
CA ASP A 28 8.99 -2.20 10.41
C ASP A 28 7.75 -3.00 9.96
N HIS A 29 6.79 -3.23 10.84
CA HIS A 29 5.61 -4.03 10.52
C HIS A 29 4.69 -3.29 9.56
N ILE A 30 4.21 -3.96 8.50
CA ILE A 30 3.36 -3.34 7.47
C ILE A 30 2.02 -2.80 8.01
N GLY A 31 1.55 -3.36 9.13
CA GLY A 31 0.31 -2.96 9.82
C GLY A 31 0.47 -1.85 10.87
N ARG A 32 1.66 -1.27 11.06
CA ARG A 32 1.88 -0.19 12.04
C ARG A 32 0.98 1.04 11.76
N PRO A 33 0.59 1.81 12.79
CA PRO A 33 -0.36 2.93 12.65
C PRO A 33 0.16 4.04 11.74
N GLN A 34 1.44 4.38 11.85
CA GLN A 34 2.09 5.43 11.08
C GLN A 34 3.37 4.90 10.44
N GLY A 35 3.63 5.33 9.21
CA GLY A 35 4.85 4.91 8.54
C GLY A 35 5.05 5.53 7.17
N MET A 36 6.25 5.29 6.65
CA MET A 36 6.66 5.58 5.29
C MET A 36 7.25 4.32 4.68
N ALA A 37 6.91 4.06 3.43
CA ALA A 37 7.49 3.01 2.61
C ALA A 37 8.10 3.62 1.35
N MET A 38 9.29 3.15 0.99
CA MET A 38 9.91 3.43 -0.29
C MET A 38 9.34 2.47 -1.34
N ARG A 39 9.13 2.96 -2.55
CA ARG A 39 8.78 2.12 -3.70
C ARG A 39 9.83 1.05 -3.93
N ASN A 40 11.11 1.44 -3.95
CA ASN A 40 12.22 0.53 -4.18
C ASN A 40 13.04 0.40 -2.91
N ALA A 41 13.46 -0.83 -2.61
CA ALA A 41 14.38 -1.11 -1.51
C ALA A 41 15.77 -0.51 -1.80
N SER A 42 16.40 0.10 -0.80
CA SER A 42 17.79 0.55 -0.93
C SER A 42 18.74 -0.63 -0.79
N ASN A 43 19.56 -0.90 -1.81
CA ASN A 43 20.72 -1.81 -1.75
C ASN A 43 20.43 -3.26 -1.33
N LEU A 44 19.20 -3.76 -1.58
CA LEU A 44 18.80 -5.13 -1.30
C LEU A 44 18.73 -5.94 -2.59
N VAL A 45 19.59 -6.96 -2.70
CA VAL A 45 19.55 -7.92 -3.81
C VAL A 45 18.97 -9.23 -3.29
N GLU A 46 17.67 -9.42 -3.55
CA GLU A 46 16.96 -10.64 -3.21
C GLU A 46 17.30 -11.76 -4.21
N THR A 47 17.76 -12.90 -3.70
CA THR A 47 18.16 -14.07 -4.50
C THR A 47 17.47 -15.33 -3.99
N TYR A 48 16.91 -16.12 -4.90
CA TYR A 48 16.23 -17.37 -4.54
C TYR A 48 17.15 -18.35 -3.82
N ARG A 49 16.64 -18.99 -2.74
CA ARG A 49 17.38 -19.93 -1.86
C ARG A 49 18.64 -19.35 -1.21
N ARG A 50 18.70 -18.03 -1.06
CA ARG A 50 19.70 -17.34 -0.24
C ARG A 50 19.01 -16.67 0.94
N GLU A 51 19.74 -16.56 2.04
CA GLU A 51 19.26 -15.84 3.22
C GLU A 51 19.02 -14.36 2.87
N PRO A 52 17.84 -13.80 3.16
CA PRO A 52 17.55 -12.40 2.91
C PRO A 52 18.40 -11.49 3.80
N LYS A 53 18.90 -10.40 3.22
CA LYS A 53 19.82 -9.44 3.88
C LYS A 53 19.08 -8.17 4.29
N GLY A 54 17.85 -8.26 4.78
CA GLY A 54 17.04 -7.07 5.13
C GLY A 54 15.74 -7.43 5.84
N PRO A 55 15.00 -6.41 6.31
CA PRO A 55 13.68 -6.63 6.88
C PRO A 55 12.70 -7.02 5.76
N TRP A 56 11.81 -7.95 6.07
CA TRP A 56 10.80 -8.46 5.14
C TRP A 56 9.94 -7.34 4.51
N SER A 57 9.73 -6.24 5.22
CA SER A 57 8.96 -5.08 4.73
C SER A 57 9.61 -4.41 3.51
N GLN A 58 10.92 -4.55 3.32
CA GLN A 58 11.68 -4.00 2.19
C GLN A 58 11.82 -4.99 1.03
N ASP A 59 11.47 -6.26 1.20
CA ASP A 59 11.51 -7.23 0.11
C ASP A 59 10.61 -6.77 -1.04
N SER A 60 11.13 -6.82 -2.26
CA SER A 60 10.47 -6.41 -3.50
C SER A 60 10.18 -7.60 -4.42
N LYS A 61 10.66 -8.79 -4.05
CA LYS A 61 10.37 -10.08 -4.68
C LYS A 61 9.59 -10.97 -3.73
N ASP A 62 8.91 -11.96 -4.30
CA ASP A 62 8.25 -13.04 -3.60
C ASP A 62 8.40 -14.31 -4.43
N PHE A 63 9.49 -15.05 -4.16
CA PHE A 63 9.80 -16.28 -4.89
C PHE A 63 8.81 -17.41 -4.63
N PHE A 64 8.03 -17.31 -3.55
CA PHE A 64 6.98 -18.29 -3.26
C PHE A 64 5.77 -18.07 -4.18
N LEU A 65 5.35 -16.81 -4.37
CA LEU A 65 4.22 -16.47 -5.22
C LEU A 65 4.55 -16.40 -6.72
N TYR A 66 5.76 -15.95 -7.09
CA TYR A 66 6.12 -15.66 -8.47
C TYR A 66 7.26 -16.53 -9.03
N GLY A 67 7.74 -17.51 -8.26
CA GLY A 67 8.76 -18.47 -8.67
C GLY A 67 10.20 -17.95 -8.55
N SER A 68 11.18 -18.81 -8.86
CA SER A 68 12.62 -18.49 -8.69
C SER A 68 13.09 -17.30 -9.52
N GLU A 69 12.43 -17.05 -10.65
CA GLU A 69 12.78 -15.99 -11.61
C GLU A 69 11.96 -14.72 -11.40
N ASP A 70 11.42 -14.49 -10.19
CA ASP A 70 10.65 -13.28 -9.90
C ASP A 70 11.44 -12.01 -10.27
N PRO A 71 10.96 -11.20 -11.24
CA PRO A 71 11.64 -9.96 -11.63
C PRO A 71 11.49 -8.84 -10.58
N GLY A 72 10.59 -8.98 -9.61
CA GLY A 72 10.24 -7.92 -8.67
C GLY A 72 9.45 -6.81 -9.35
N GLY A 73 9.79 -5.55 -9.08
CA GLY A 73 9.23 -4.38 -9.75
C GLY A 73 7.81 -3.98 -9.30
N ARG A 74 7.24 -4.67 -8.31
CA ARG A 74 5.89 -4.39 -7.77
C ARG A 74 5.89 -3.43 -6.57
N GLY A 75 7.06 -2.89 -6.24
CA GLY A 75 7.35 -2.16 -5.02
C GLY A 75 7.71 -3.08 -3.84
N THR A 76 8.23 -2.48 -2.77
CA THR A 76 8.48 -3.19 -1.50
C THR A 76 7.18 -3.74 -0.91
N ASN A 77 7.26 -4.76 -0.06
CA ASN A 77 6.12 -5.32 0.68
C ASN A 77 5.33 -4.24 1.42
N ASP A 78 6.03 -3.31 2.05
CA ASP A 78 5.41 -2.22 2.78
C ASP A 78 4.67 -1.25 1.84
N PHE A 79 5.29 -0.90 0.72
CA PHE A 79 4.70 -0.01 -0.29
C PHE A 79 3.45 -0.61 -0.93
N ARG A 80 3.47 -1.91 -1.26
CA ARG A 80 2.37 -2.59 -1.98
C ARG A 80 1.26 -3.13 -1.09
N SER A 81 1.38 -2.97 0.23
CA SER A 81 0.39 -3.43 1.20
C SER A 81 -0.84 -2.52 1.25
N LEU A 82 -2.01 -3.11 1.53
CA LEU A 82 -3.23 -2.35 1.82
C LEU A 82 -3.10 -1.76 3.23
N LYS A 83 -3.39 -0.47 3.39
CA LYS A 83 -3.55 0.17 4.70
C LYS A 83 -5.04 0.34 4.97
N GLU A 84 -5.54 -0.36 5.97
CA GLU A 84 -6.94 -0.32 6.38
C GLU A 84 -7.19 0.79 7.40
N SER A 85 -8.42 1.32 7.40
CA SER A 85 -8.92 2.30 8.38
C SER A 85 -8.04 3.55 8.49
N ILE A 86 -7.76 4.19 7.36
CA ILE A 86 -6.88 5.37 7.32
C ILE A 86 -7.55 6.63 7.87
N TRP A 87 -6.76 7.48 8.52
CA TRP A 87 -7.05 8.91 8.64
C TRP A 87 -6.59 9.61 7.36
N HIS A 88 -5.35 9.32 6.95
CA HIS A 88 -4.84 9.71 5.64
C HIS A 88 -3.70 8.83 5.15
N ALA A 89 -3.43 8.88 3.85
CA ALA A 89 -2.24 8.28 3.26
C ALA A 89 -1.86 9.00 1.97
N SER A 90 -0.57 9.07 1.67
CA SER A 90 -0.06 9.92 0.60
C SER A 90 0.91 9.19 -0.30
N CYS A 91 0.73 9.31 -1.62
CA CYS A 91 1.76 8.99 -2.60
C CYS A 91 2.53 10.28 -2.94
N ILE A 92 3.86 10.27 -2.78
CA ILE A 92 4.70 11.48 -2.88
C ILE A 92 5.63 11.36 -4.09
N LEU A 93 5.81 12.47 -4.81
CA LEU A 93 6.71 12.59 -5.95
C LEU A 93 8.17 12.66 -5.49
N ALA A 94 9.04 11.91 -6.17
CA ALA A 94 10.47 11.87 -5.90
C ALA A 94 11.10 13.27 -5.91
N GLY A 95 11.97 13.54 -4.93
CA GLY A 95 12.67 14.82 -4.79
C GLY A 95 11.80 16.02 -4.41
N THR A 96 10.52 15.84 -4.10
CA THR A 96 9.59 16.93 -3.71
C THR A 96 8.70 16.51 -2.55
N ASP A 97 7.92 17.44 -2.01
CA ASP A 97 6.85 17.15 -1.05
C ASP A 97 5.45 17.09 -1.68
N LEU A 98 5.35 17.30 -3.00
CA LEU A 98 4.10 17.22 -3.76
C LEU A 98 3.53 15.80 -3.68
N ARG A 99 2.27 15.71 -3.30
CA ARG A 99 1.61 14.42 -3.01
C ARG A 99 0.14 14.41 -3.40
N VAL A 100 -0.35 13.19 -3.64
CA VAL A 100 -1.77 12.89 -3.66
C VAL A 100 -2.12 12.21 -2.35
N ARG A 101 -2.96 12.86 -1.53
CA ARG A 101 -3.38 12.41 -0.20
C ARG A 101 -4.81 11.88 -0.25
N ALA A 102 -4.98 10.62 0.11
CA ALA A 102 -6.27 10.01 0.42
C ALA A 102 -6.66 10.39 1.86
N GLU A 103 -7.92 10.79 2.08
CA GLU A 103 -8.43 11.24 3.38
C GLU A 103 -9.71 10.48 3.77
N SER A 104 -9.81 10.09 5.03
CA SER A 104 -10.96 9.37 5.59
C SER A 104 -11.04 9.55 7.10
N ASP A 105 -12.15 9.14 7.69
CA ASP A 105 -12.44 9.09 9.13
C ASP A 105 -12.23 7.67 9.70
N GLY A 106 -11.25 6.93 9.17
CA GLY A 106 -10.96 5.56 9.58
C GLY A 106 -11.90 4.51 8.96
N THR A 107 -12.72 4.90 7.98
CA THR A 107 -13.70 4.03 7.31
C THR A 107 -13.23 3.53 5.94
N ALA A 108 -12.16 4.10 5.38
CA ALA A 108 -11.61 3.69 4.09
C ALA A 108 -10.27 2.95 4.23
N ALA A 109 -9.93 2.18 3.20
CA ALA A 109 -8.63 1.54 3.03
C ALA A 109 -7.95 2.02 1.74
N VAL A 110 -6.63 1.99 1.71
CA VAL A 110 -5.84 2.48 0.56
C VAL A 110 -4.73 1.53 0.17
N ARG A 111 -4.37 1.53 -1.11
CA ARG A 111 -3.25 0.73 -1.63
C ARG A 111 -2.56 1.44 -2.77
N ALA A 112 -1.23 1.51 -2.71
CA ALA A 112 -0.39 1.84 -3.84
C ALA A 112 0.06 0.56 -4.55
N GLU A 113 0.00 0.55 -5.88
CA GLU A 113 0.42 -0.58 -6.70
C GLU A 113 1.24 -0.06 -7.88
N VAL A 114 2.43 -0.62 -8.08
CA VAL A 114 3.24 -0.31 -9.26
C VAL A 114 2.67 -1.08 -10.45
N LEU A 115 2.28 -0.33 -11.49
CA LEU A 115 1.78 -0.88 -12.75
C LEU A 115 2.94 -1.34 -13.66
N PRO A 116 2.69 -2.20 -14.66
CA PRO A 116 3.73 -2.69 -15.58
C PRO A 116 4.48 -1.59 -16.35
N ASP A 117 3.83 -0.44 -16.59
CA ASP A 117 4.44 0.73 -17.23
C ASP A 117 5.20 1.65 -16.25
N GLY A 118 5.32 1.23 -15.00
CA GLY A 118 6.01 1.94 -13.94
C GLY A 118 5.22 3.05 -13.26
N ARG A 119 4.00 3.37 -13.71
CA ARG A 119 3.09 4.29 -12.99
C ARG A 119 2.57 3.66 -11.70
N VAL A 120 1.99 4.46 -10.81
CA VAL A 120 1.41 3.98 -9.55
C VAL A 120 -0.09 4.10 -9.58
N LYS A 121 -0.80 2.97 -9.43
CA LYS A 121 -2.25 2.96 -9.18
C LYS A 121 -2.47 3.18 -7.68
N PHE A 122 -3.00 4.34 -7.32
CA PHE A 122 -3.33 4.67 -5.94
C PHE A 122 -4.84 4.56 -5.72
N ASN A 123 -5.23 3.60 -4.90
CA ASN A 123 -6.63 3.25 -4.66
C ASN A 123 -7.07 3.76 -3.30
N ILE A 124 -8.31 4.27 -3.22
CA ILE A 124 -9.05 4.48 -1.98
C ILE A 124 -10.37 3.69 -2.05
N ASN A 125 -10.59 2.83 -1.07
CA ASN A 125 -11.66 1.84 -1.03
C ASN A 125 -12.56 2.07 0.17
N ASN A 126 -13.86 2.21 -0.09
CA ASN A 126 -14.90 2.25 0.95
C ASN A 126 -15.29 0.85 1.43
N LEU A 127 -15.07 -0.17 0.59
CA LEU A 127 -15.20 -1.57 0.95
C LEU A 127 -13.98 -2.31 0.44
N TRP A 128 -13.36 -3.13 1.28
CA TRP A 128 -12.23 -3.98 0.92
C TRP A 128 -12.40 -5.37 1.52
N GLY A 129 -11.67 -6.31 0.95
CA GLY A 129 -11.61 -7.68 1.40
C GLY A 129 -10.43 -8.37 0.73
N TYR A 130 -10.20 -9.62 1.13
CA TYR A 130 -9.09 -10.42 0.65
C TYR A 130 -9.61 -11.69 -0.01
N PRO A 131 -10.33 -11.57 -1.15
CA PRO A 131 -11.05 -12.70 -1.76
C PRO A 131 -10.11 -13.85 -2.17
N ASP A 132 -8.87 -13.53 -2.53
CA ASP A 132 -7.89 -14.50 -3.02
C ASP A 132 -6.98 -15.05 -1.90
N LEU A 133 -7.22 -14.67 -0.64
CA LEU A 133 -6.42 -15.12 0.51
C LEU A 133 -6.93 -16.48 1.01
N ALA A 134 -6.87 -17.50 0.15
CA ALA A 134 -7.47 -18.82 0.34
C ALA A 134 -6.73 -19.76 1.30
N TRP A 135 -5.80 -19.25 2.12
CA TRP A 135 -4.90 -20.06 2.96
C TRP A 135 -5.40 -20.21 4.40
N GLY A 136 -6.72 -20.35 4.58
CA GLY A 136 -7.34 -20.42 5.90
C GLY A 136 -7.30 -19.10 6.69
N ASN A 137 -6.87 -18.01 6.04
CA ASN A 137 -6.90 -16.68 6.61
C ASN A 137 -8.31 -16.08 6.51
N PHE A 138 -8.56 -15.04 7.30
CA PHE A 138 -9.79 -14.27 7.19
C PHE A 138 -9.86 -13.58 5.82
N ALA A 139 -10.77 -14.06 4.96
CA ALA A 139 -11.13 -13.44 3.71
C ALA A 139 -12.48 -12.74 3.90
N GLN A 140 -12.48 -11.42 4.09
CA GLN A 140 -13.71 -10.65 4.22
C GLN A 140 -14.51 -10.72 2.91
N PRO A 141 -15.69 -11.37 2.88
CA PRO A 141 -16.54 -11.37 1.69
C PRO A 141 -17.12 -9.97 1.48
N LEU A 142 -17.21 -9.56 0.22
CA LEU A 142 -17.76 -8.26 -0.17
C LEU A 142 -19.19 -8.45 -0.68
N SER A 143 -20.17 -7.91 0.04
CA SER A 143 -21.54 -7.74 -0.44
C SER A 143 -21.78 -6.28 -0.83
N LEU A 144 -22.50 -6.06 -1.92
CA LEU A 144 -22.96 -4.76 -2.37
C LEU A 144 -24.48 -4.75 -2.39
N GLU A 145 -25.09 -4.00 -1.48
CA GLU A 145 -26.54 -3.86 -1.46
C GLU A 145 -27.03 -3.04 -2.67
N PRO A 146 -28.20 -3.36 -3.25
CA PRO A 146 -28.80 -2.56 -4.30
C PRO A 146 -28.91 -1.08 -3.90
N GLY A 147 -28.43 -0.18 -4.76
CA GLY A 147 -28.45 1.26 -4.49
C GLY A 147 -27.30 1.78 -3.63
N TYR A 148 -26.25 0.98 -3.38
CA TYR A 148 -25.03 1.42 -2.70
C TYR A 148 -24.48 2.74 -3.26
N LYS A 149 -24.29 3.72 -2.39
CA LYS A 149 -23.67 5.02 -2.68
C LYS A 149 -22.67 5.35 -1.59
N ASN A 150 -21.52 5.88 -1.98
CA ASN A 150 -20.51 6.36 -1.06
C ASN A 150 -19.62 7.38 -1.78
N SER A 151 -18.72 8.04 -1.04
CA SER A 151 -17.79 9.04 -1.56
C SER A 151 -16.38 8.73 -1.08
N VAL A 152 -15.38 9.29 -1.76
CA VAL A 152 -13.97 9.23 -1.34
C VAL A 152 -13.38 10.63 -1.47
N ARG A 153 -12.36 10.94 -0.67
CA ARG A 153 -11.68 12.23 -0.72
C ARG A 153 -10.21 12.04 -1.07
N MET A 154 -9.78 12.80 -2.07
CA MET A 154 -8.40 12.86 -2.54
C MET A 154 -8.00 14.33 -2.64
N ARG A 155 -6.86 14.70 -2.07
CA ARG A 155 -6.31 16.06 -2.06
C ARG A 155 -4.96 16.07 -2.77
N LEU A 156 -4.74 17.06 -3.63
CA LEU A 156 -3.41 17.40 -4.12
C LEU A 156 -2.83 18.45 -3.19
N THR A 157 -1.67 18.19 -2.60
CA THR A 157 -1.07 19.02 -1.55
C THR A 157 0.45 18.83 -1.54
N ASP A 158 1.16 19.59 -0.73
CA ASP A 158 2.57 19.42 -0.42
C ASP A 158 2.82 19.09 1.07
N THR A 159 1.77 19.02 1.89
CA THR A 159 1.85 18.69 3.32
C THR A 159 0.81 17.66 3.76
N ASP A 160 1.16 16.88 4.80
CA ASP A 160 0.20 16.02 5.53
C ASP A 160 -0.43 16.76 6.74
N GLU A 161 -0.02 17.99 7.02
CA GLU A 161 -0.72 18.87 7.97
C GLU A 161 -2.09 19.29 7.41
N GLU A 162 -3.03 19.65 8.29
CA GLU A 162 -4.38 20.12 7.88
C GLU A 162 -4.38 21.58 7.41
#